data_AF-A0A7X7DUG4-F1
#
_entry.id   AF-A0A7X7DUG4-F1
#
_cell.length_a   1.000
_cell.length_b   1.000
_cell.length_c   1.000
_cell.angle_alpha   90.00
_cell.angle_beta   90.00
_cell.angle_gamma   90.00
#
_symmetry.space_group_name_H-M   'P 1'
#
loop_
_entity.id
_entity.type
_entity.pdbx_description
1 polymer ?
#
loop_
_entity_poly.entity_id
_entity_poly.type
_entity_poly.pdbx_seq_one_letter_code
_entity_poly.pdbx_strand_id
1 'polypeptide(L)'
;MKKTIFVVAAILLGAFVIGATDSVQLFGDPGKAPMDDYFIANALQHRSSENVVTSIVFDYRGFDTIGEAAVLFTALCAITAFFREGRKRP
;
A
#
# COMPACT_ATOMS: atom_id res chain seq x y z
N MET A 1 8.60 -24.59 23.56
CA MET A 1 9.58 -24.41 22.46
C MET A 1 9.04 -23.55 21.32
N LYS A 2 8.00 -23.95 20.57
CA LYS A 2 7.45 -23.16 19.43
C LYS A 2 7.05 -21.72 19.82
N LYS A 3 6.34 -21.55 20.94
CA LYS A 3 5.96 -20.21 21.46
C LYS A 3 7.18 -19.36 21.82
N THR A 4 8.19 -19.95 22.46
CA THR A 4 9.44 -19.29 22.82
C THR A 4 10.20 -18.83 21.58
N ILE A 5 10.32 -19.71 20.56
CA ILE A 5 10.95 -19.37 19.27
C ILE A 5 10.21 -18.22 18.59
N PHE A 6 8.87 -18.25 18.58
CA PHE A 6 8.06 -17.18 18.03
C PHE A 6 8.29 -15.85 18.73
N VAL A 7 8.30 -15.83 20.08
CA VAL A 7 8.55 -14.62 20.86
C VAL A 7 9.94 -14.07 20.59
N VAL A 8 10.97 -14.93 20.56
CA VAL A 8 12.34 -14.52 20.24
C VAL A 8 12.42 -13.94 18.83
N ALA A 9 11.79 -14.59 17.85
CA ALA A 9 11.76 -14.09 16.47
C ALA A 9 11.04 -12.73 16.36
N ALA A 10 9.92 -12.55 17.06
CA ALA A 10 9.19 -11.29 17.08
C ALA A 10 10.01 -10.16 17.72
N ILE A 11 10.73 -10.45 18.81
CA ILE A 11 11.63 -9.47 19.46
C ILE A 11 12.78 -9.10 18.51
N LEU A 12 13.40 -10.08 17.85
CA LEU A 12 14.48 -9.82 16.90
C LEU A 12 14.00 -9.00 15.70
N LEU A 13 12.83 -9.31 15.14
CA LEU A 13 12.23 -8.52 14.07
C LEU A 13 11.91 -7.10 14.55
N GLY A 14 11.33 -6.95 15.74
CA GLY A 14 11.04 -5.64 16.32
C GLY A 14 12.30 -4.80 16.52
N ALA A 15 13.35 -5.39 17.09
CA ALA A 15 14.65 -4.74 17.26
C ALA A 15 15.27 -4.33 15.92
N PHE A 16 15.16 -5.20 14.90
CA PHE A 16 15.62 -4.89 13.55
C PHE A 16 14.85 -3.71 12.92
N VAL A 17 13.52 -3.70 13.02
CA VAL A 17 12.68 -2.61 12.50
C VAL A 17 13.00 -1.30 13.21
N ILE A 18 13.18 -1.31 14.54
CA ILE A 18 13.59 -0.13 15.32
C ILE A 18 14.97 0.35 14.87
N GLY A 19 15.96 -0.55 14.77
CA GLY A 19 17.30 -0.19 14.29
C GLY A 19 17.30 0.38 12.86
N ALA A 20 16.38 -0.06 12.00
CA ALA A 20 16.24 0.50 10.65
C ALA A 20 15.70 1.95 10.66
N THR A 21 15.01 2.38 11.73
CA THR A 21 14.49 3.76 11.82
C THR A 21 15.58 4.82 11.91
N ASP A 22 16.80 4.46 12.32
CA ASP A 22 17.95 5.38 12.34
C ASP A 22 18.36 5.86 10.93
N SER A 23 17.94 5.14 9.89
CA SER A 23 18.19 5.49 8.48
C SER A 23 17.09 6.35 7.85
N VAL A 24 16.01 6.63 8.59
CA VAL A 24 14.89 7.45 8.11
C VAL A 24 15.26 8.93 8.22
N GLN A 25 14.75 9.74 7.30
CA GLN A 25 14.93 11.18 7.33
C GLN A 25 14.33 11.81 8.60
N LEU A 26 14.93 12.92 9.04
CA LEU A 26 14.42 13.68 10.17
C LEU A 26 13.06 14.29 9.82
N PHE A 27 12.20 14.39 10.82
CA PHE A 27 10.91 15.04 10.65
C PHE A 27 11.08 16.49 10.15
N GLY A 28 10.42 16.81 9.04
CA GLY A 28 10.48 18.14 8.41
C GLY A 28 11.62 18.33 7.40
N ASP A 29 12.50 17.34 7.21
CA ASP A 29 13.53 17.35 6.16
C ASP A 29 13.27 16.20 5.17
N PRO A 30 12.55 16.44 4.06
CA PRO A 30 12.32 15.43 3.03
C PRO A 30 13.60 15.07 2.24
N GLY A 31 14.74 15.71 2.55
CA GLY A 31 15.99 15.52 1.83
C GLY A 31 15.86 15.83 0.35
N LYS A 32 16.53 15.04 -0.49
CA LYS A 32 16.43 15.15 -1.96
C LYS A 32 15.30 14.26 -2.47
N ALA A 33 14.21 14.86 -2.90
CA ALA A 33 13.02 14.17 -3.39
C ALA A 33 12.65 14.59 -4.83
N PRO A 34 13.50 14.27 -5.83
CA PRO A 34 13.31 14.77 -7.20
C PRO A 34 12.02 14.28 -7.88
N MET A 35 11.50 13.12 -7.44
CA MET A 35 10.21 12.60 -7.90
C MET A 35 9.06 13.48 -7.37
N ASP A 36 9.09 13.80 -6.08
CA ASP A 36 8.05 14.58 -5.41
C ASP A 36 8.01 16.00 -5.99
N ASP A 37 9.19 16.62 -6.15
CA ASP A 37 9.35 17.93 -6.80
C ASP A 37 8.74 17.93 -8.21
N TYR A 38 8.98 16.88 -8.99
CA TYR A 38 8.41 16.74 -10.33
C TYR A 38 6.89 16.65 -10.29
N PHE A 39 6.31 15.83 -9.42
CA PHE A 39 4.85 15.71 -9.34
C PHE A 39 4.19 17.00 -8.88
N ILE A 40 4.76 17.70 -7.89
CA ILE A 40 4.25 18.98 -7.41
C ILE A 40 4.30 20.02 -8.54
N ALA A 41 5.40 20.10 -9.28
CA ALA A 41 5.57 21.09 -10.34
C ALA A 41 4.68 20.82 -11.57
N ASN A 42 4.36 19.55 -11.87
CA ASN A 42 3.79 19.16 -13.16
C ASN A 42 2.36 18.57 -13.09
N ALA A 43 1.81 18.27 -11.91
CA ALA A 43 0.49 17.65 -11.78
C ALA A 43 -0.62 18.43 -12.52
N LEU A 44 -0.65 19.75 -12.35
CA LEU A 44 -1.65 20.58 -13.00
C LEU A 44 -1.43 20.66 -14.52
N GLN A 45 -0.20 20.90 -14.96
CA GLN A 45 0.11 21.07 -16.38
C GLN A 45 -0.06 19.78 -17.19
N HIS A 46 0.37 18.64 -16.66
CA HIS A 46 0.41 17.37 -17.40
C HIS A 46 -0.83 16.51 -17.18
N ARG A 47 -1.50 16.61 -16.03
CA ARG A 47 -2.66 15.77 -15.69
C ARG A 47 -3.93 16.56 -15.39
N SER A 48 -3.91 17.89 -15.57
CA SER A 48 -5.07 18.77 -15.34
C SER A 48 -5.70 18.57 -13.95
N SER A 49 -4.87 18.27 -12.96
CA SER A 49 -5.32 17.97 -11.59
C SER A 49 -4.69 18.94 -10.60
N GLU A 50 -5.54 19.71 -9.92
CA GLU A 50 -5.15 20.54 -8.77
C GLU A 50 -4.79 19.69 -7.55
N ASN A 51 -5.33 18.47 -7.47
CA ASN A 51 -5.00 17.53 -6.42
C ASN A 51 -3.85 16.63 -6.87
N VAL A 52 -2.64 16.95 -6.41
CA VAL A 52 -1.41 16.21 -6.71
C VAL A 52 -1.54 14.75 -6.26
N VAL A 53 -2.13 14.49 -5.09
CA VAL A 53 -2.28 13.11 -4.56
C VAL A 53 -3.16 12.26 -5.48
N THR A 54 -4.32 12.79 -5.89
CA THR A 54 -5.21 12.09 -6.83
C THR A 54 -4.53 11.86 -8.18
N SER A 55 -3.75 12.84 -8.66
CA SER A 55 -2.98 12.69 -9.90
C SER A 55 -1.90 11.61 -9.79
N ILE A 56 -1.36 11.36 -8.60
CA ILE A 56 -0.41 10.27 -8.40
C ILE A 56 -1.16 8.94 -8.41
N VAL A 57 -2.19 8.78 -7.58
CA VAL A 57 -2.86 7.49 -7.37
C VAL A 57 -3.64 7.02 -8.60
N PHE A 58 -4.35 7.90 -9.30
CA PHE A 58 -5.15 7.50 -10.46
C PHE A 58 -4.45 7.63 -11.79
N ASP A 59 -3.44 8.51 -11.88
CA ASP A 59 -2.89 8.96 -13.13
C ASP A 59 -1.44 8.50 -13.33
N TYR A 60 -0.48 8.94 -12.51
CA TYR A 60 0.92 8.50 -12.63
C TYR A 60 1.12 7.04 -12.22
N ARG A 61 0.41 6.60 -11.18
CA ARG A 61 0.47 5.25 -10.59
C ARG A 61 -0.90 4.56 -10.62
N GLY A 62 -1.71 4.86 -11.64
CA GLY A 62 -3.03 4.26 -11.82
C GLY A 62 -3.03 2.72 -11.87
N PHE A 63 -1.93 2.11 -12.32
CA PHE A 63 -1.79 0.65 -12.34
C PHE A 63 -1.86 0.02 -10.94
N ASP A 64 -1.27 0.67 -9.93
CA ASP A 64 -1.32 0.19 -8.55
C ASP A 64 -2.78 0.20 -8.04
N THR A 65 -3.53 1.26 -8.34
CA THR A 65 -4.95 1.41 -7.98
C THR A 65 -5.86 0.40 -8.71
N ILE A 66 -5.57 0.07 -9.96
CA ILE A 66 -6.26 -1.03 -10.67
C ILE A 66 -5.98 -2.37 -9.95
N GLY A 67 -4.74 -2.57 -9.47
CA GLY A 67 -4.38 -3.72 -8.65
C GLY A 67 -5.16 -3.78 -7.34
N GLU A 68 -5.26 -2.67 -6.60
CA GLU A 68 -6.07 -2.56 -5.38
C GLU A 68 -7.55 -2.90 -5.66
N ALA A 69 -8.13 -2.36 -6.73
CA ALA A 69 -9.49 -2.67 -7.15
C ALA A 69 -9.67 -4.17 -7.47
N ALA A 70 -8.69 -4.78 -8.14
CA ALA A 70 -8.71 -6.21 -8.45
C ALA A 70 -8.64 -7.09 -7.18
N VAL A 71 -7.83 -6.70 -6.19
CA VAL A 71 -7.75 -7.39 -4.89
C VAL A 71 -9.09 -7.33 -4.16
N LEU A 72 -9.70 -6.14 -4.06
CA LEU A 72 -11.00 -5.98 -3.42
C LEU A 72 -12.11 -6.75 -4.16
N PHE A 73 -12.11 -6.68 -5.49
CA PHE A 73 -13.05 -7.45 -6.32
C PHE A 73 -12.89 -8.96 -6.10
N THR A 74 -11.65 -9.46 -6.08
CA THR A 74 -11.37 -10.88 -5.83
C THR A 74 -11.81 -11.31 -4.44
N ALA A 75 -11.58 -10.48 -3.41
CA ALA A 75 -12.04 -10.75 -2.06
C ALA A 75 -13.58 -10.84 -2.00
N LEU A 76 -14.29 -9.92 -2.68
CA LEU A 76 -15.75 -9.97 -2.78
C LEU A 76 -16.24 -11.23 -3.51
N CYS A 77 -15.62 -11.59 -4.63
CA CYS A 77 -15.91 -12.84 -5.33
C CYS A 77 -15.69 -14.07 -4.46
N ALA A 78 -14.61 -14.10 -3.67
CA ALA A 78 -14.30 -15.22 -2.77
C ALA A 78 -15.36 -15.36 -1.67
N ILE A 79 -15.73 -14.25 -1.02
CA ILE A 79 -16.75 -14.23 0.03
C ILE A 79 -18.10 -14.67 -0.54
N THR A 80 -18.52 -14.09 -1.66
CA THR A 80 -19.80 -14.44 -2.30
C THR A 80 -19.83 -15.90 -2.75
N ALA A 81 -18.74 -16.44 -3.29
CA ALA A 81 -18.66 -17.86 -3.65
C ALA A 81 -18.72 -18.78 -2.42
N PHE A 82 -18.09 -18.40 -1.30
CA PHE A 82 -18.06 -19.18 -0.07
C PHE A 82 -19.43 -19.26 0.61
N PHE A 83 -20.18 -18.15 0.63
CA PHE A 83 -21.50 -18.07 1.26
C PHE A 83 -22.67 -18.38 0.33
N ARG A 84 -22.41 -18.71 -0.95
CA ARG A 84 -23.48 -19.05 -1.89
C ARG A 84 -24.14 -20.37 -1.48
N GLU A 85 -25.42 -20.31 -1.09
CA GLU A 85 -26.19 -21.52 -0.82
C GLU A 85 -26.28 -22.38 -2.09
N GLY A 86 -25.81 -23.62 -1.99
CA GLY A 86 -25.86 -24.56 -3.10
C GLY A 86 -27.31 -24.83 -3.49
N ARG A 87 -27.62 -24.78 -4.80
CA ARG A 87 -28.94 -25.17 -5.32
C ARG A 87 -29.29 -26.56 -4.77
N LYS A 88 -30.34 -26.67 -3.95
CA LYS A 88 -30.88 -27.97 -3.54
C LYS A 88 -31.16 -28.77 -4.81
N ARG A 89 -30.46 -29.88 -4.99
CA ARG A 89 -30.75 -30.80 -6.10
C ARG A 89 -32.16 -31.37 -5.84
N PRO A 90 -33.05 -31.38 -6.85
CA PRO A 90 -34.37 -31.97 -6.72
C PRO A 90 -34.29 -33.47 -6.41
#